data_AF-A0AA39FQJ9-F1
#
_entry.id   AF-A0AA39FQJ9-F1
#
_cell.length_a   1.000
_cell.length_b   1.000
_cell.length_c   1.000
_cell.angle_alpha   90.00
_cell.angle_beta   90.00
_cell.angle_gamma   90.00
#
_symmetry.space_group_name_H-M   'P 1'
#
loop_
_entity.id
_entity.type
_entity.pdbx_description
1 polymer ?
#
loop_
_entity_poly.entity_id
_entity_poly.type
_entity_poly.pdbx_seq_one_letter_code
_entity_poly.pdbx_strand_id
1 'polypeptide(L)'
;MVSSTNPENGEPAPSIRPSTAEGIPPGDYLLVGWDMDLTGKKLIDEICQIACYTSTSSFAQYVMPFKNLTPPARKRHNLKVVTIGKYRMLKNSQTNKVIKTKSEISAIMDFLDWLENIKGNAKDGIILVHHESRKVNSPILLDVLIKYKLLERFKKTVKGFVNGFDVANNKCASTLRAFSLRTLSRIFLDQEVQWDNAANRARLVLQIIQYLSNNEENDKVDIVKKESSDGTSKSTIEFIREFVQPIDAEEKEYKVLKLVLERQDNLKPLFQPLLQMTRRERQHASPLRRLLAEANVNYIQLKNTWSDGQEIALEKLIKEKLDKATEKEIEDLIVIIESHFDPTKNAAVNIEHKQKKRGSKKSQDKSKSKTISSCDASPDTTTCSPGKENFLPRCEVEAK
;
A
#
# COMPACT_ATOMS: atom_id res chain seq x y z
N MET A 1 3.57 18.28 56.21
CA MET A 1 2.64 17.16 55.92
C MET A 1 2.86 16.74 54.48
N VAL A 2 2.87 15.44 54.19
CA VAL A 2 2.93 14.92 52.81
C VAL A 2 1.51 14.79 52.29
N SER A 3 1.26 15.13 51.03
CA SER A 3 0.06 14.74 50.30
C SER A 3 0.50 14.10 48.99
N SER A 4 -0.01 12.90 48.73
CA SER A 4 0.57 11.97 47.77
C SER A 4 -0.06 12.06 46.39
N THR A 5 0.79 11.87 45.39
CA THR A 5 0.51 11.28 44.07
C THR A 5 -0.87 10.66 43.83
N ASN A 6 -1.44 11.00 42.68
CA ASN A 6 -1.97 9.99 41.75
C ASN A 6 -1.36 10.28 40.36
N PRO A 7 -0.51 9.40 39.79
CA PRO A 7 -0.20 9.46 38.37
C PRO A 7 -1.40 8.93 37.58
N GLU A 8 -1.78 9.59 36.49
CA GLU A 8 -2.74 9.01 35.55
C GLU A 8 -2.10 7.77 34.87
N ASN A 9 -2.89 6.69 34.74
CA ASN A 9 -2.46 5.52 33.99
C ASN A 9 -2.27 5.90 32.52
N GLY A 10 -1.01 6.02 32.09
CA GLY A 10 -0.70 6.22 30.67
C GLY A 10 -1.16 5.02 29.85
N GLU A 11 -2.07 5.26 28.90
CA GLU A 11 -2.45 4.26 27.92
C GLU A 11 -1.19 3.74 27.17
N PRO A 12 -1.09 2.42 26.91
CA PRO A 12 0.06 1.88 26.19
C PRO A 12 0.14 2.51 24.79
N ALA A 13 1.33 2.99 24.41
CA ALA A 13 1.52 3.71 23.16
C ALA A 13 0.98 2.90 21.96
N PRO A 14 0.12 3.48 21.10
CA PRO A 14 -0.58 2.74 20.06
C PRO A 14 0.38 2.25 18.97
N SER A 15 0.89 1.02 19.13
CA SER A 15 1.78 0.40 18.17
C SER A 15 1.03 0.09 16.87
N ILE A 16 1.48 0.64 15.73
CA ILE A 16 0.89 0.39 14.41
C ILE A 16 1.27 -1.00 13.89
N ARG A 17 0.74 -2.04 14.56
CA ARG A 17 0.52 -3.35 13.98
C ARG A 17 -0.64 -3.24 12.98
N PRO A 18 -0.75 -4.14 11.97
CA PRO A 18 -2.06 -4.37 11.37
C PRO A 18 -3.01 -4.81 12.51
N SER A 19 -4.10 -4.06 12.72
CA SER A 19 -5.16 -4.51 13.63
C SER A 19 -5.80 -5.76 13.02
N THR A 20 -5.96 -6.81 13.81
CA THR A 20 -6.92 -7.88 13.49
C THR A 20 -8.28 -7.23 13.27
N ALA A 21 -8.98 -7.60 12.21
CA ALA A 21 -10.26 -7.00 11.87
C ALA A 21 -11.26 -7.18 13.03
N GLU A 22 -11.99 -6.12 13.38
CA GLU A 22 -13.00 -6.13 14.46
C GLU A 22 -14.27 -6.90 14.04
N GLY A 23 -14.49 -7.08 12.72
CA GLY A 23 -15.68 -7.70 12.15
C GLY A 23 -16.90 -6.77 12.15
N ILE A 24 -18.02 -7.28 11.63
CA ILE A 24 -19.34 -6.62 11.69
C ILE A 24 -20.43 -7.64 12.07
N PRO A 25 -21.60 -7.22 12.59
CA PRO A 25 -22.73 -8.13 12.76
C PRO A 25 -23.28 -8.62 11.41
N PRO A 26 -23.89 -9.83 11.34
CA PRO A 26 -24.61 -10.28 10.15
C PRO A 26 -25.73 -9.29 9.76
N GLY A 27 -25.96 -9.14 8.46
CA GLY A 27 -26.91 -8.16 7.92
C GLY A 27 -27.01 -8.20 6.39
N ASP A 28 -27.94 -7.43 5.86
CA ASP A 28 -28.23 -7.26 4.44
C ASP A 28 -27.36 -6.13 3.86
N TYR A 29 -26.12 -6.48 3.53
CA TYR A 29 -25.12 -5.56 2.98
C TYR A 29 -24.94 -5.69 1.47
N LEU A 30 -24.49 -4.64 0.81
CA LEU A 30 -24.00 -4.69 -0.58
C LEU A 30 -22.47 -4.69 -0.60
N LEU A 31 -21.88 -5.67 -1.30
CA LEU A 31 -20.45 -5.71 -1.57
C LEU A 31 -20.10 -4.84 -2.79
N VAL A 32 -19.18 -3.90 -2.60
CA VAL A 32 -18.67 -3.03 -3.67
C VAL A 32 -17.15 -3.19 -3.74
N GLY A 33 -16.64 -3.67 -4.87
CA GLY A 33 -15.20 -3.65 -5.16
C GLY A 33 -14.72 -2.21 -5.36
N TRP A 34 -13.57 -1.84 -4.78
CA TRP A 34 -13.08 -0.46 -4.73
C TRP A 34 -11.54 -0.39 -4.77
N ASP A 35 -11.01 0.61 -5.48
CA ASP A 35 -9.58 0.93 -5.50
C ASP A 35 -9.36 2.42 -5.90
N MET A 36 -8.16 2.93 -5.67
CA MET A 36 -7.73 4.29 -6.03
C MET A 36 -6.35 4.31 -6.69
N ASP A 37 -6.16 5.20 -7.65
CA ASP A 37 -4.83 5.56 -8.16
C ASP A 37 -4.34 6.83 -7.44
N LEU A 38 -3.08 6.86 -7.03
CA LEU A 38 -2.53 7.86 -6.10
C LEU A 38 -1.24 8.52 -6.64
N THR A 39 -0.85 9.67 -6.09
CA THR A 39 0.47 10.27 -6.41
C THR A 39 1.65 9.45 -5.86
N GLY A 40 1.43 8.59 -4.88
CA GLY A 40 2.47 7.82 -4.19
C GLY A 40 1.93 6.72 -3.27
N LYS A 41 2.40 6.68 -2.00
CA LYS A 41 2.11 5.64 -0.99
C LYS A 41 2.20 6.14 0.48
N LYS A 42 2.00 7.44 0.71
CA LYS A 42 1.97 8.08 2.04
C LYS A 42 0.59 8.74 2.25
N LEU A 43 0.22 9.01 3.49
CA LEU A 43 -1.02 9.73 3.82
C LEU A 43 -1.06 11.17 3.22
N ILE A 44 0.11 11.73 2.88
CA ILE A 44 0.26 13.03 2.18
C ILE A 44 0.16 12.94 0.64
N ASP A 45 -0.06 11.75 0.07
CA ASP A 45 -0.27 11.57 -1.37
C ASP A 45 -1.76 11.75 -1.74
N GLU A 46 -2.00 12.18 -2.98
CA GLU A 46 -3.32 12.67 -3.43
C GLU A 46 -4.00 11.68 -4.38
N ILE A 47 -5.33 11.68 -4.38
CA ILE A 47 -6.15 10.87 -5.29
C ILE A 47 -5.96 11.38 -6.73
N CYS A 48 -5.71 10.44 -7.66
CA CYS A 48 -5.62 10.64 -9.10
C CYS A 48 -6.75 9.94 -9.85
N GLN A 49 -7.26 8.82 -9.33
CA GLN A 49 -8.49 8.17 -9.75
C GLN A 49 -9.14 7.51 -8.54
N ILE A 50 -10.47 7.57 -8.42
CA ILE A 50 -11.26 6.72 -7.53
C ILE A 50 -12.20 5.88 -8.39
N ALA A 51 -12.36 4.59 -8.06
CA ALA A 51 -13.22 3.69 -8.81
C ALA A 51 -13.91 2.62 -7.93
N CYS A 52 -15.14 2.27 -8.31
CA CYS A 52 -15.95 1.24 -7.69
C CYS A 52 -16.61 0.32 -8.73
N TYR A 53 -16.93 -0.90 -8.31
CA TYR A 53 -17.53 -1.94 -9.14
C TYR A 53 -18.51 -2.80 -8.36
N THR A 54 -19.64 -3.10 -9.00
CA THR A 54 -20.60 -4.16 -8.65
C THR A 54 -20.90 -4.97 -9.92
N SER A 55 -21.65 -6.06 -9.81
CA SER A 55 -22.13 -6.81 -10.98
C SER A 55 -23.10 -6.03 -11.88
N THR A 56 -23.75 -4.97 -11.36
CA THR A 56 -24.81 -4.21 -12.05
C THR A 56 -24.38 -2.79 -12.46
N SER A 57 -23.38 -2.21 -11.80
CA SER A 57 -22.93 -0.84 -12.02
C SER A 57 -21.45 -0.66 -11.72
N SER A 58 -20.82 0.34 -12.33
CA SER A 58 -19.46 0.76 -12.01
C SER A 58 -19.34 2.28 -12.02
N PHE A 59 -18.38 2.78 -11.25
CA PHE A 59 -18.05 4.19 -11.12
C PHE A 59 -16.54 4.37 -11.28
N ALA A 60 -16.11 5.38 -12.02
CA ALA A 60 -14.69 5.70 -12.17
C ALA A 60 -14.52 7.19 -12.49
N GLN A 61 -13.90 7.94 -11.58
CA GLN A 61 -13.66 9.38 -11.75
C GLN A 61 -12.18 9.69 -11.54
N TYR A 62 -11.56 10.28 -12.56
CA TYR A 62 -10.21 10.84 -12.47
C TYR A 62 -10.22 12.19 -11.73
N VAL A 63 -9.25 12.38 -10.85
CA VAL A 63 -9.06 13.58 -10.01
C VAL A 63 -7.79 14.29 -10.45
N MET A 64 -7.78 15.63 -10.40
CA MET A 64 -6.59 16.42 -10.70
C MET A 64 -5.77 16.70 -9.42
N PRO A 65 -4.59 16.08 -9.23
CA PRO A 65 -3.76 16.34 -8.05
C PRO A 65 -3.02 17.68 -8.15
N PHE A 66 -2.83 18.34 -7.01
CA PHE A 66 -1.97 19.51 -6.84
C PHE A 66 -0.49 19.14 -7.04
N LYS A 67 -0.03 18.02 -6.46
CA LYS A 67 1.32 17.47 -6.72
C LYS A 67 1.41 16.76 -8.08
N ASN A 68 2.63 16.46 -8.51
CA ASN A 68 2.90 15.59 -9.65
C ASN A 68 3.12 14.14 -9.15
N LEU A 69 2.61 13.14 -9.87
CA LEU A 69 2.80 11.74 -9.52
C LEU A 69 4.29 11.36 -9.42
N THR A 70 4.65 10.65 -8.35
CA THR A 70 6.00 10.12 -8.12
C THR A 70 6.41 9.14 -9.23
N PRO A 71 7.71 8.94 -9.53
CA PRO A 71 8.13 8.02 -10.60
C PRO A 71 7.57 6.58 -10.47
N PRO A 72 7.47 5.97 -9.27
CA PRO A 72 6.80 4.68 -9.11
C PRO A 72 5.30 4.73 -9.43
N ALA A 73 4.58 5.77 -8.99
CA ALA A 73 3.16 5.96 -9.29
C ALA A 73 2.93 6.14 -10.81
N ARG A 74 3.76 6.94 -11.48
CA ARG A 74 3.69 7.11 -12.95
C ARG A 74 3.84 5.79 -13.70
N LYS A 75 4.78 4.92 -13.28
CA LYS A 75 4.97 3.59 -13.89
C LYS A 75 3.87 2.60 -13.50
N ARG A 76 3.32 2.70 -12.29
CA ARG A 76 2.23 1.84 -11.81
C ARG A 76 0.92 2.11 -12.55
N HIS A 77 0.51 3.38 -12.61
CA HIS A 77 -0.81 3.79 -13.09
C HIS A 77 -0.82 4.24 -14.56
N ASN A 78 0.37 4.32 -15.19
CA ASN A 78 0.55 4.94 -16.50
C ASN A 78 -0.04 6.36 -16.60
N LEU A 79 -0.12 7.07 -15.48
CA LEU A 79 -0.59 8.46 -15.39
C LEU A 79 0.60 9.42 -15.26
N LYS A 80 0.53 10.58 -15.91
CA LYS A 80 1.47 11.69 -15.72
C LYS A 80 0.73 13.02 -15.77
N VAL A 81 1.10 13.96 -14.90
CA VAL A 81 0.70 15.35 -15.07
C VAL A 81 1.63 15.99 -16.09
N VAL A 82 1.07 16.78 -17.00
CA VAL A 82 1.80 17.65 -17.93
C VAL A 82 1.32 19.09 -17.78
N THR A 83 2.20 20.04 -18.07
CA THR A 83 1.85 21.47 -18.16
C THR A 83 1.79 21.86 -19.64
N ILE A 84 0.72 22.52 -20.06
CA ILE A 84 0.56 23.10 -21.40
C ILE A 84 0.23 24.58 -21.22
N GLY A 85 1.14 25.47 -21.63
CA GLY A 85 1.06 26.89 -21.31
C GLY A 85 1.01 27.12 -19.81
N LYS A 86 -0.07 27.71 -19.31
CA LYS A 86 -0.31 27.97 -17.88
C LYS A 86 -1.07 26.84 -17.15
N TYR A 87 -1.57 25.83 -17.87
CA TYR A 87 -2.49 24.84 -17.31
C TYR A 87 -1.81 23.49 -17.05
N ARG A 88 -2.06 22.89 -15.88
CA ARG A 88 -1.69 21.50 -15.56
C ARG A 88 -2.86 20.57 -15.90
N MET A 89 -2.58 19.43 -16.50
CA MET A 89 -3.58 18.41 -16.84
C MET A 89 -3.05 16.98 -16.69
N LEU A 90 -3.94 16.04 -16.40
CA LEU A 90 -3.61 14.62 -16.32
C LEU A 90 -3.58 13.99 -17.72
N LYS A 91 -2.60 13.13 -17.98
CA LYS A 91 -2.36 12.51 -19.29
C LYS A 91 -2.02 11.03 -19.12
N ASN A 92 -2.63 10.17 -19.94
CA ASN A 92 -2.24 8.76 -20.01
C ASN A 92 -0.85 8.65 -20.68
N SER A 93 0.01 7.78 -20.16
CA SER A 93 1.41 7.67 -20.57
C SER A 93 1.63 6.68 -21.71
N GLN A 94 0.75 5.67 -21.85
CA GLN A 94 0.74 4.76 -23.00
C GLN A 94 0.14 5.47 -24.22
N THR A 95 -1.14 5.85 -24.12
CA THR A 95 -1.91 6.38 -25.27
C THR A 95 -1.60 7.85 -25.57
N ASN A 96 -0.91 8.55 -24.66
CA ASN A 96 -0.63 9.98 -24.76
C ASN A 96 -1.86 10.86 -25.00
N LYS A 97 -3.05 10.40 -24.59
CA LYS A 97 -4.30 11.19 -24.56
C LYS A 97 -4.43 11.95 -23.24
N VAL A 98 -4.98 13.16 -23.30
CA VAL A 98 -5.36 13.96 -22.13
C VAL A 98 -6.60 13.34 -21.48
N ILE A 99 -6.64 13.32 -20.15
CA ILE A 99 -7.72 12.73 -19.35
C ILE A 99 -8.59 13.87 -18.79
N LYS A 100 -9.91 13.74 -18.93
CA LYS A 100 -10.86 14.65 -18.25
C LYS A 100 -10.87 14.33 -16.75
N THR A 101 -10.53 15.32 -15.94
CA THR A 101 -10.50 15.24 -14.47
C THR A 101 -11.59 16.11 -13.84
N LYS A 102 -11.97 15.79 -12.61
CA LYS A 102 -12.72 16.68 -11.71
C LYS A 102 -11.82 17.19 -10.58
N SER A 103 -12.32 18.16 -9.82
CA SER A 103 -11.76 18.51 -8.51
C SER A 103 -11.93 17.35 -7.53
N GLU A 104 -11.09 17.28 -6.50
CA GLU A 104 -11.16 16.25 -5.46
C GLU A 104 -12.53 16.26 -4.75
N ILE A 105 -13.00 17.42 -4.30
CA ILE A 105 -14.32 17.57 -3.67
C ILE A 105 -15.46 17.13 -4.60
N SER A 106 -15.45 17.53 -5.88
CA SER A 106 -16.50 17.13 -6.82
C SER A 106 -16.53 15.62 -7.02
N ALA A 107 -15.37 14.99 -7.22
CA ALA A 107 -15.26 13.54 -7.43
C ALA A 107 -15.70 12.72 -6.21
N ILE A 108 -15.45 13.23 -4.99
CA ILE A 108 -15.89 12.59 -3.75
C ILE A 108 -17.40 12.78 -3.53
N MET A 109 -17.97 13.92 -3.93
CA MET A 109 -19.43 14.09 -3.97
C MET A 109 -20.08 13.11 -4.96
N ASP A 110 -19.60 13.04 -6.21
CA ASP A 110 -20.12 12.08 -7.20
C ASP A 110 -20.04 10.62 -6.70
N PHE A 111 -18.98 10.29 -5.97
CA PHE A 111 -18.74 8.97 -5.37
C PHE A 111 -19.74 8.65 -4.26
N LEU A 112 -20.01 9.61 -3.36
CA LEU A 112 -21.02 9.45 -2.31
C LEU A 112 -22.44 9.38 -2.89
N ASP A 113 -22.74 10.21 -3.90
CA ASP A 113 -23.99 10.16 -4.64
C ASP A 113 -24.17 8.79 -5.31
N TRP A 114 -23.13 8.23 -5.94
CA TRP A 114 -23.17 6.89 -6.55
C TRP A 114 -23.33 5.78 -5.49
N LEU A 115 -22.64 5.87 -4.35
CA LEU A 115 -22.79 4.90 -3.24
C LEU A 115 -24.21 4.91 -2.65
N GLU A 116 -24.80 6.08 -2.44
CA GLU A 116 -26.16 6.22 -1.93
C GLU A 116 -27.20 5.66 -2.92
N ASN A 117 -27.01 5.90 -4.22
CA ASN A 117 -27.88 5.33 -5.26
C ASN A 117 -27.72 3.80 -5.40
N ILE A 118 -26.49 3.27 -5.36
CA ILE A 118 -26.25 1.83 -5.57
C ILE A 118 -26.60 0.98 -4.35
N LYS A 119 -26.62 1.54 -3.13
CA LYS A 119 -27.06 0.84 -1.90
C LYS A 119 -28.43 0.16 -2.11
N GLY A 120 -29.37 0.86 -2.76
CA GLY A 120 -30.68 0.32 -3.10
C GLY A 120 -31.39 -0.31 -1.90
N ASN A 121 -31.68 -1.61 -2.01
CA ASN A 121 -32.42 -2.36 -0.99
C ASN A 121 -31.56 -2.86 0.19
N ALA A 122 -30.22 -2.91 0.06
CA ALA A 122 -29.34 -3.48 1.09
C ALA A 122 -29.41 -2.66 2.38
N LYS A 123 -30.19 -3.12 3.36
CA LYS A 123 -30.65 -2.27 4.48
C LYS A 123 -29.49 -1.78 5.33
N ASP A 124 -28.59 -2.68 5.69
CA ASP A 124 -27.57 -2.44 6.70
C ASP A 124 -26.39 -1.62 6.15
N GLY A 125 -26.11 -1.68 4.85
CA GLY A 125 -25.21 -0.73 4.17
C GLY A 125 -24.31 -1.34 3.11
N ILE A 126 -23.21 -0.64 2.82
CA ILE A 126 -22.17 -1.06 1.87
C ILE A 126 -20.89 -1.49 2.60
N ILE A 127 -20.24 -2.53 2.08
CA ILE A 127 -18.88 -2.94 2.45
C ILE A 127 -17.96 -2.68 1.26
N LEU A 128 -16.88 -1.91 1.46
CA LEU A 128 -15.91 -1.60 0.40
C LEU A 128 -14.74 -2.61 0.40
N VAL A 129 -14.63 -3.39 -0.68
CA VAL A 129 -13.63 -4.46 -0.82
C VAL A 129 -12.45 -3.95 -1.65
N HIS A 130 -11.24 -3.94 -1.08
CA HIS A 130 -9.99 -3.51 -1.74
C HIS A 130 -8.87 -4.53 -1.54
N HIS A 131 -7.71 -4.37 -2.19
CA HIS A 131 -6.62 -5.35 -2.11
C HIS A 131 -5.24 -4.71 -2.01
N GLU A 132 -4.68 -4.62 -0.80
CA GLU A 132 -3.32 -4.10 -0.59
C GLU A 132 -2.54 -4.80 0.52
N SER A 133 -1.31 -5.21 0.21
CA SER A 133 -0.37 -5.83 1.16
C SER A 133 0.25 -4.85 2.17
N ARG A 134 -0.20 -3.60 2.15
CA ARG A 134 0.10 -2.54 3.12
C ARG A 134 -1.00 -1.51 2.98
N LYS A 135 -1.78 -1.30 4.04
CA LYS A 135 -2.87 -0.35 4.13
C LYS A 135 -2.42 1.08 3.76
N VAL A 136 -3.07 1.67 2.77
CA VAL A 136 -2.81 3.01 2.22
C VAL A 136 -4.10 3.63 1.67
N ASN A 137 -4.97 2.85 1.02
CA ASN A 137 -6.17 3.36 0.37
C ASN A 137 -7.21 3.88 1.39
N SER A 138 -7.60 3.09 2.39
CA SER A 138 -8.66 3.53 3.34
C SER A 138 -8.27 4.75 4.20
N PRO A 139 -7.03 4.90 4.72
CA PRO A 139 -6.67 6.11 5.47
C PRO A 139 -6.65 7.38 4.61
N ILE A 140 -6.32 7.28 3.31
CA ILE A 140 -6.36 8.43 2.39
C ILE A 140 -7.80 8.81 2.05
N LEU A 141 -8.71 7.85 1.85
CA LEU A 141 -10.12 8.16 1.66
C LEU A 141 -10.71 8.84 2.91
N LEU A 142 -10.36 8.38 4.12
CA LEU A 142 -10.77 9.04 5.36
C LEU A 142 -10.17 10.44 5.51
N ASP A 143 -8.90 10.68 5.17
CA ASP A 143 -8.31 12.03 5.21
C ASP A 143 -9.12 13.02 4.36
N VAL A 144 -9.46 12.62 3.14
CA VAL A 144 -10.22 13.42 2.18
C VAL A 144 -11.67 13.63 2.64
N LEU A 145 -12.33 12.60 3.19
CA LEU A 145 -13.68 12.72 3.76
C LEU A 145 -13.72 13.65 4.98
N ILE A 146 -12.71 13.59 5.86
CA ILE A 146 -12.59 14.44 7.05
C ILE A 146 -12.31 15.90 6.63
N LYS A 147 -11.34 16.11 5.74
CA LYS A 147 -10.97 17.40 5.13
C LYS A 147 -12.17 18.18 4.58
N TYR A 148 -13.14 17.48 3.97
CA TYR A 148 -14.35 18.08 3.41
C TYR A 148 -15.61 17.94 4.28
N LYS A 149 -15.49 17.43 5.52
CA LYS A 149 -16.62 17.19 6.46
C LYS A 149 -17.70 16.23 5.93
N LEU A 150 -17.31 15.29 5.07
CA LEU A 150 -18.19 14.31 4.43
C LEU A 150 -18.22 12.93 5.12
N LEU A 151 -17.40 12.72 6.16
CA LEU A 151 -17.32 11.44 6.88
C LEU A 151 -18.68 10.97 7.44
N GLU A 152 -19.47 11.88 8.02
CA GLU A 152 -20.80 11.55 8.56
C GLU A 152 -21.87 11.30 7.48
N ARG A 153 -21.60 11.69 6.22
CA ARG A 153 -22.40 11.24 5.06
C ARG A 153 -21.98 9.81 4.70
N PHE A 154 -20.69 9.57 4.58
CA PHE A 154 -20.12 8.25 4.25
C PHE A 154 -20.52 7.15 5.25
N LYS A 155 -20.45 7.39 6.56
CA LYS A 155 -20.84 6.44 7.63
C LYS A 155 -22.31 6.00 7.60
N LYS A 156 -23.20 6.78 6.98
CA LYS A 156 -24.62 6.38 6.84
C LYS A 156 -24.77 5.24 5.84
N THR A 157 -23.99 5.27 4.77
CA THR A 157 -24.10 4.39 3.60
C THR A 157 -23.14 3.20 3.68
N VAL A 158 -21.84 3.45 3.92
CA VAL A 158 -20.81 2.41 4.10
C VAL A 158 -20.72 2.05 5.59
N LYS A 159 -20.33 0.80 5.90
CA LYS A 159 -20.14 0.31 7.28
C LYS A 159 -18.73 -0.16 7.60
N GLY A 160 -18.00 -0.66 6.61
CA GLY A 160 -16.61 -1.06 6.78
C GLY A 160 -15.88 -1.32 5.47
N PHE A 161 -14.59 -1.63 5.61
CA PHE A 161 -13.70 -2.01 4.52
C PHE A 161 -13.26 -3.46 4.69
N VAL A 162 -13.02 -4.18 3.59
CA VAL A 162 -12.41 -5.51 3.58
C VAL A 162 -11.16 -5.46 2.72
N ASN A 163 -10.03 -5.84 3.31
CA ASN A 163 -8.79 -6.03 2.56
C ASN A 163 -8.68 -7.49 2.09
N GLY A 164 -8.96 -7.73 0.81
CA GLY A 164 -8.85 -9.05 0.18
C GLY A 164 -7.44 -9.65 0.20
N PHE A 165 -6.40 -8.86 0.51
CA PHE A 165 -5.07 -9.39 0.81
C PHE A 165 -5.09 -10.24 2.08
N ASP A 166 -5.77 -9.79 3.14
CA ASP A 166 -5.80 -10.48 4.43
C ASP A 166 -6.72 -11.71 4.38
N VAL A 167 -7.84 -11.63 3.64
CA VAL A 167 -8.69 -12.79 3.31
C VAL A 167 -7.89 -13.86 2.57
N ALA A 168 -7.23 -13.50 1.47
CA ALA A 168 -6.45 -14.45 0.66
C ALA A 168 -5.23 -14.99 1.41
N ASN A 169 -4.58 -14.17 2.25
CA ASN A 169 -3.46 -14.59 3.08
C ASN A 169 -3.89 -15.58 4.18
N ASN A 170 -5.08 -15.41 4.78
CA ASN A 170 -5.63 -16.38 5.72
C ASN A 170 -6.02 -17.68 5.00
N LYS A 171 -6.93 -17.62 4.02
CA LYS A 171 -7.53 -18.82 3.41
C LYS A 171 -6.59 -19.60 2.48
N CYS A 172 -5.56 -18.96 1.90
CA CYS A 172 -4.66 -19.60 0.93
C CYS A 172 -3.20 -19.72 1.40
N ALA A 173 -2.91 -19.53 2.70
CA ALA A 173 -1.56 -19.59 3.29
C ALA A 173 -0.77 -20.86 2.93
N SER A 174 -1.46 -22.01 2.90
CA SER A 174 -0.89 -23.33 2.63
C SER A 174 -0.57 -23.55 1.14
N THR A 175 -1.34 -22.95 0.24
CA THR A 175 -1.27 -23.19 -1.21
C THR A 175 -0.39 -22.18 -1.94
N LEU A 176 -0.40 -20.91 -1.53
CA LEU A 176 0.19 -19.81 -2.29
C LEU A 176 1.29 -19.08 -1.53
N ARG A 177 2.42 -18.80 -2.21
CA ARG A 177 3.55 -18.03 -1.65
C ARG A 177 3.41 -16.50 -1.79
N ALA A 178 2.39 -15.98 -2.48
CA ALA A 178 2.29 -14.55 -2.78
C ALA A 178 0.87 -14.08 -3.14
N PHE A 179 0.18 -13.40 -2.22
CA PHE A 179 -1.21 -12.93 -2.34
C PHE A 179 -1.34 -11.59 -3.09
N SER A 180 -0.53 -11.34 -4.12
CA SER A 180 -0.68 -10.12 -4.93
C SER A 180 -1.91 -10.26 -5.83
N LEU A 181 -2.67 -9.18 -6.05
CA LEU A 181 -3.88 -9.21 -6.89
C LEU A 181 -3.61 -9.77 -8.32
N ARG A 182 -2.38 -9.54 -8.84
CA ARG A 182 -1.89 -10.14 -10.10
C ARG A 182 -1.66 -11.64 -10.01
N THR A 183 -1.12 -12.13 -8.89
CA THR A 183 -0.94 -13.57 -8.68
C THR A 183 -2.31 -14.24 -8.63
N LEU A 184 -3.25 -13.65 -7.88
CA LEU A 184 -4.56 -14.23 -7.63
C LEU A 184 -5.43 -14.25 -8.90
N SER A 185 -5.51 -13.19 -9.71
CA SER A 185 -6.32 -13.23 -10.94
C SER A 185 -5.81 -14.25 -11.97
N ARG A 186 -4.50 -14.52 -12.00
CA ARG A 186 -3.88 -15.48 -12.91
C ARG A 186 -3.96 -16.93 -12.41
N ILE A 187 -4.39 -17.16 -11.17
CA ILE A 187 -4.60 -18.50 -10.60
C ILE A 187 -6.09 -18.82 -10.46
N PHE A 188 -6.94 -17.81 -10.26
CA PHE A 188 -8.37 -17.98 -9.98
C PHE A 188 -9.31 -17.51 -11.09
N LEU A 189 -8.86 -16.67 -12.03
CA LEU A 189 -9.70 -16.08 -13.08
C LEU A 189 -9.14 -16.23 -14.50
N ASP A 190 -7.97 -16.88 -14.66
CA ASP A 190 -7.17 -17.02 -15.89
C ASP A 190 -7.03 -15.74 -16.73
N GLN A 191 -7.03 -14.57 -16.05
CA GLN A 191 -7.14 -13.26 -16.69
C GLN A 191 -5.86 -12.42 -16.52
N GLU A 192 -5.16 -12.18 -17.63
CA GLU A 192 -4.10 -11.17 -17.75
C GLU A 192 -4.68 -9.77 -18.01
N VAL A 193 -5.21 -9.12 -16.97
CA VAL A 193 -5.83 -7.78 -17.06
C VAL A 193 -4.77 -6.67 -16.95
N GLN A 194 -5.07 -5.48 -17.48
CA GLN A 194 -4.29 -4.26 -17.25
C GLN A 194 -4.44 -3.74 -15.82
N TRP A 195 -3.32 -3.72 -15.08
CA TRP A 195 -3.22 -3.46 -13.63
C TRP A 195 -3.19 -1.98 -13.22
N ASP A 196 -3.06 -1.09 -14.19
CA ASP A 196 -2.72 0.31 -14.01
C ASP A 196 -3.91 1.20 -13.65
N ASN A 197 -5.10 0.88 -14.18
CA ASN A 197 -6.36 1.56 -13.91
C ASN A 197 -7.05 1.05 -12.62
N ALA A 198 -7.43 1.95 -11.71
CA ALA A 198 -8.17 1.61 -10.48
C ALA A 198 -9.45 0.79 -10.73
N ALA A 199 -10.22 1.08 -11.78
CA ALA A 199 -11.48 0.40 -12.08
C ALA A 199 -11.31 -1.11 -12.39
N ASN A 200 -10.21 -1.48 -13.04
CA ASN A 200 -9.88 -2.88 -13.30
C ASN A 200 -9.58 -3.62 -11.98
N ARG A 201 -8.87 -2.98 -11.06
CA ARG A 201 -8.53 -3.57 -9.76
C ARG A 201 -9.75 -3.70 -8.85
N ALA A 202 -10.62 -2.69 -8.84
CA ALA A 202 -11.91 -2.70 -8.16
C ALA A 202 -12.81 -3.87 -8.65
N ARG A 203 -12.87 -4.13 -9.97
CA ARG A 203 -13.54 -5.34 -10.51
C ARG A 203 -12.89 -6.62 -9.99
N LEU A 204 -11.58 -6.73 -10.13
CA LEU A 204 -10.86 -7.99 -9.89
C LEU A 204 -10.88 -8.43 -8.43
N VAL A 205 -10.78 -7.51 -7.47
CA VAL A 205 -10.85 -7.89 -6.05
C VAL A 205 -12.21 -8.47 -5.68
N LEU A 206 -13.31 -7.88 -6.16
CA LEU A 206 -14.66 -8.41 -5.89
C LEU A 206 -14.83 -9.81 -6.48
N GLN A 207 -14.36 -10.03 -7.72
CA GLN A 207 -14.43 -11.33 -8.38
C GLN A 207 -13.55 -12.39 -7.71
N ILE A 208 -12.36 -12.03 -7.21
CA ILE A 208 -11.49 -12.94 -6.45
C ILE A 208 -12.14 -13.33 -5.11
N ILE A 209 -12.77 -12.38 -4.42
CA ILE A 209 -13.45 -12.65 -3.14
C ILE A 209 -14.69 -13.54 -3.33
N GLN A 210 -15.48 -13.30 -4.39
CA GLN A 210 -16.61 -14.17 -4.76
C GLN A 210 -16.14 -15.58 -5.13
N TYR A 211 -15.04 -15.70 -5.89
CA TYR A 211 -14.45 -17.01 -6.23
C TYR A 211 -13.96 -17.78 -5.00
N LEU A 212 -13.28 -17.10 -4.08
CA LEU A 212 -12.82 -17.70 -2.82
C LEU A 212 -13.98 -18.18 -1.94
N SER A 213 -15.06 -17.39 -1.83
CA SER A 213 -16.25 -17.80 -1.08
C SER A 213 -16.89 -19.06 -1.67
N ASN A 214 -17.11 -19.09 -2.99
CA ASN A 214 -17.78 -20.21 -3.65
C ASN A 214 -16.99 -21.53 -3.51
N ASN A 215 -15.66 -21.47 -3.49
CA ASN A 215 -14.83 -22.67 -3.32
C ASN A 215 -14.89 -23.24 -1.89
N GLU A 216 -14.99 -22.39 -0.86
CA GLU A 216 -15.21 -22.87 0.51
C GLU A 216 -16.60 -23.49 0.75
N GLU A 217 -17.57 -23.27 -0.15
CA GLU A 217 -18.86 -23.95 -0.17
C GLU A 217 -18.76 -25.30 -0.90
N ASN A 218 -18.03 -25.36 -2.03
CA ASN A 218 -17.79 -26.60 -2.78
C ASN A 218 -17.03 -27.67 -1.96
N ASP A 219 -16.07 -27.27 -1.11
CA ASP A 219 -15.36 -28.18 -0.20
C ASP A 219 -16.25 -28.74 0.94
N LYS A 220 -17.53 -28.31 1.03
CA LYS A 220 -18.44 -28.66 2.15
C LYS A 220 -19.80 -29.24 1.72
N VAL A 221 -20.26 -29.01 0.49
CA VAL A 221 -21.58 -29.50 0.02
C VAL A 221 -21.51 -30.04 -1.41
N ASP A 222 -21.46 -31.37 -1.50
CA ASP A 222 -21.99 -32.09 -2.65
C ASP A 222 -23.53 -31.95 -2.65
N ILE A 223 -24.14 -31.82 -3.83
CA ILE A 223 -25.62 -31.77 -4.06
C ILE A 223 -26.35 -30.49 -3.57
N VAL A 224 -26.49 -29.49 -4.44
CA VAL A 224 -27.77 -28.99 -5.03
C VAL A 224 -27.48 -27.79 -5.94
N LYS A 225 -27.94 -27.82 -7.20
CA LYS A 225 -27.97 -26.61 -8.07
C LYS A 225 -29.01 -25.61 -7.55
N LYS A 226 -28.66 -24.34 -7.40
CA LYS A 226 -29.67 -23.28 -7.24
C LYS A 226 -29.28 -21.96 -7.90
N GLU A 227 -30.04 -21.58 -8.92
CA GLU A 227 -29.88 -20.34 -9.66
C GLU A 227 -30.50 -19.17 -8.88
N SER A 228 -29.67 -18.28 -8.33
CA SER A 228 -30.04 -16.87 -8.06
C SER A 228 -28.80 -16.07 -7.69
N SER A 229 -28.62 -14.89 -8.29
CA SER A 229 -27.48 -14.01 -8.01
C SER A 229 -27.51 -13.38 -6.61
N ASP A 230 -28.69 -13.37 -5.97
CA ASP A 230 -28.91 -12.86 -4.62
C ASP A 230 -28.37 -13.81 -3.52
N GLY A 231 -28.39 -15.13 -3.75
CA GLY A 231 -27.85 -16.12 -2.80
C GLY A 231 -26.34 -16.02 -2.62
N THR A 232 -25.59 -15.99 -3.73
CA THR A 232 -24.12 -15.90 -3.73
C THR A 232 -23.59 -14.63 -3.06
N SER A 233 -24.37 -13.54 -3.08
CA SER A 233 -24.00 -12.32 -2.37
C SER A 233 -23.93 -12.54 -0.84
N LYS A 234 -24.87 -13.31 -0.29
CA LYS A 234 -25.05 -13.53 1.15
C LYS A 234 -24.03 -14.53 1.72
N SER A 235 -23.67 -15.59 0.98
CA SER A 235 -22.55 -16.44 1.38
C SER A 235 -21.22 -15.69 1.33
N THR A 236 -20.97 -14.87 0.30
CA THR A 236 -19.77 -14.02 0.21
C THR A 236 -19.67 -13.02 1.38
N ILE A 237 -20.79 -12.43 1.83
CA ILE A 237 -20.84 -11.53 2.98
C ILE A 237 -20.47 -12.27 4.28
N GLU A 238 -21.06 -13.45 4.53
CA GLU A 238 -20.77 -14.24 5.73
C GLU A 238 -19.29 -14.69 5.76
N PHE A 239 -18.78 -15.15 4.61
CA PHE A 239 -17.38 -15.56 4.41
C PHE A 239 -16.37 -14.45 4.71
N ILE A 240 -16.63 -13.20 4.33
CA ILE A 240 -15.73 -12.07 4.62
C ILE A 240 -16.01 -11.34 5.93
N ARG A 241 -17.09 -11.69 6.67
CA ARG A 241 -17.60 -10.89 7.80
C ARG A 241 -16.56 -10.67 8.90
N GLU A 242 -15.74 -11.68 9.19
CA GLU A 242 -14.65 -11.62 10.18
C GLU A 242 -13.46 -10.74 9.73
N PHE A 243 -13.36 -10.43 8.43
CA PHE A 243 -12.30 -9.60 7.84
C PHE A 243 -12.74 -8.15 7.59
N VAL A 244 -13.97 -7.77 7.93
CA VAL A 244 -14.46 -6.39 7.79
C VAL A 244 -13.90 -5.55 8.93
N GLN A 245 -13.28 -4.42 8.60
CA GLN A 245 -12.92 -3.39 9.57
C GLN A 245 -13.97 -2.26 9.56
N PRO A 246 -14.68 -2.01 10.68
CA PRO A 246 -15.65 -0.93 10.78
C PRO A 246 -15.04 0.46 10.55
N ILE A 247 -15.82 1.41 10.01
CA ILE A 247 -15.31 2.78 9.75
C ILE A 247 -14.80 3.45 11.03
N ASP A 248 -15.44 3.26 12.18
CA ASP A 248 -14.97 3.86 13.43
C ASP A 248 -13.62 3.28 13.90
N ALA A 249 -13.30 2.05 13.50
CA ALA A 249 -11.99 1.43 13.75
C ALA A 249 -10.92 1.92 12.76
N GLU A 250 -11.27 2.07 11.47
CA GLU A 250 -10.45 2.76 10.49
C GLU A 250 -10.15 4.21 10.90
N GLU A 251 -11.11 4.92 11.51
CA GLU A 251 -10.94 6.30 11.97
C GLU A 251 -9.98 6.40 13.17
N LYS A 252 -10.01 5.42 14.10
CA LYS A 252 -8.99 5.28 15.15
C LYS A 252 -7.60 5.08 14.53
N GLU A 253 -7.45 4.15 13.59
CA GLU A 253 -6.17 3.88 12.93
C GLU A 253 -5.65 5.10 12.16
N TYR A 254 -6.52 5.79 11.41
CA TYR A 254 -6.20 7.05 10.72
C TYR A 254 -5.64 8.11 11.68
N LYS A 255 -6.25 8.29 12.86
CA LYS A 255 -5.76 9.25 13.88
C LYS A 255 -4.34 8.90 14.35
N VAL A 256 -4.05 7.61 14.58
CA VAL A 256 -2.70 7.16 14.98
C VAL A 256 -1.69 7.34 13.83
N LEU A 257 -2.08 6.97 12.59
CA LEU A 257 -1.25 7.16 11.39
C LEU A 257 -0.90 8.64 11.13
N LYS A 258 -1.85 9.54 11.40
CA LYS A 258 -1.66 11.00 11.30
C LYS A 258 -0.69 11.53 12.35
N LEU A 259 -0.84 11.13 13.61
CA LEU A 259 0.07 11.50 14.70
C LEU A 259 1.51 11.00 14.41
N VAL A 260 1.66 9.79 13.88
CA VAL A 260 2.96 9.20 13.47
C VAL A 260 3.55 9.86 12.22
N LEU A 261 2.73 10.48 11.36
CA LEU A 261 3.20 11.34 10.28
C LEU A 261 3.74 12.68 10.82
N GLU A 262 3.02 13.31 11.75
CA GLU A 262 3.42 14.59 12.37
C GLU A 262 4.74 14.45 13.16
N ARG A 263 4.88 13.39 13.97
CA ARG A 263 6.15 13.04 14.65
C ARG A 263 7.30 12.79 13.66
N GLN A 264 7.04 12.11 12.55
CA GLN A 264 8.02 11.87 11.50
C GLN A 264 8.58 13.18 10.90
N ASP A 265 7.76 14.22 10.80
CA ASP A 265 8.18 15.51 10.26
C ASP A 265 8.83 16.40 11.34
N ASN A 266 8.55 16.19 12.63
CA ASN A 266 9.40 16.70 13.73
C ASN A 266 10.82 16.10 13.69
N LEU A 267 10.98 14.84 13.25
CA LEU A 267 12.29 14.20 13.04
C LEU A 267 12.98 14.61 11.73
N LYS A 268 12.38 15.50 10.92
CA LYS A 268 12.94 15.94 9.63
C LYS A 268 14.36 16.52 9.72
N PRO A 269 14.76 17.35 10.72
CA PRO A 269 16.12 17.90 10.77
C PRO A 269 17.21 16.84 10.72
N LEU A 270 16.98 15.71 11.40
CA LEU A 270 17.92 14.61 11.57
C LEU A 270 18.07 13.75 10.31
N PHE A 271 16.96 13.43 9.65
CA PHE A 271 16.97 12.57 8.45
C PHE A 271 17.03 13.35 7.13
N GLN A 272 16.90 14.69 7.11
CA GLN A 272 16.86 15.47 5.88
C GLN A 272 18.07 15.24 4.95
N PRO A 273 19.33 15.16 5.42
CA PRO A 273 20.47 14.89 4.54
C PRO A 273 20.32 13.57 3.78
N LEU A 274 20.11 12.46 4.51
CA LEU A 274 19.91 11.11 3.95
C LEU A 274 18.67 11.03 3.04
N LEU A 275 17.62 11.80 3.33
CA LEU A 275 16.43 11.88 2.49
C LEU A 275 16.65 12.69 1.20
N GLN A 276 17.63 13.58 1.15
CA GLN A 276 17.97 14.38 -0.04
C GLN A 276 19.00 13.71 -0.95
N MET A 277 19.88 12.84 -0.41
CA MET A 277 20.93 12.12 -1.13
C MET A 277 20.38 10.99 -2.04
N THR A 278 20.91 9.75 -1.98
CA THR A 278 20.54 8.74 -3.00
C THR A 278 19.18 8.07 -2.73
N ARG A 279 18.71 7.30 -3.72
CA ARG A 279 17.52 6.43 -3.55
C ARG A 279 17.76 5.36 -2.47
N ARG A 280 19.00 4.88 -2.30
CA ARG A 280 19.36 3.84 -1.33
C ARG A 280 19.22 4.38 0.09
N GLU A 281 19.86 5.52 0.40
CA GLU A 281 19.71 6.18 1.71
C GLU A 281 18.25 6.52 2.00
N ARG A 282 17.49 7.07 1.03
CA ARG A 282 16.04 7.30 1.21
C ARG A 282 15.25 6.05 1.63
N GLN A 283 15.57 4.89 1.05
CA GLN A 283 14.89 3.63 1.37
C GLN A 283 15.29 3.05 2.72
N HIS A 284 16.49 3.38 3.22
CA HIS A 284 17.03 2.96 4.51
C HIS A 284 16.61 3.91 5.66
N ALA A 285 16.74 5.22 5.46
CA ALA A 285 16.35 6.24 6.44
C ALA A 285 14.83 6.35 6.67
N SER A 286 13.99 6.02 5.69
CA SER A 286 12.53 6.17 5.83
C SER A 286 11.89 5.19 6.85
N PRO A 287 12.26 3.89 6.89
CA PRO A 287 11.90 2.99 7.99
C PRO A 287 12.37 3.51 9.36
N LEU A 288 13.66 3.82 9.52
CA LEU A 288 14.24 4.26 10.80
C LEU A 288 13.54 5.51 11.36
N ARG A 289 13.26 6.51 10.52
CA ARG A 289 12.48 7.71 10.88
C ARG A 289 11.04 7.38 11.31
N ARG A 290 10.41 6.39 10.68
CA ARG A 290 9.05 5.93 11.05
C ARG A 290 9.08 5.20 12.39
N LEU A 291 10.08 4.35 12.61
CA LEU A 291 10.24 3.53 13.81
C LEU A 291 10.36 4.40 15.07
N LEU A 292 11.21 5.43 15.06
CA LEU A 292 11.29 6.44 16.14
C LEU A 292 9.94 7.13 16.41
N ALA A 293 9.22 7.53 15.35
CA ALA A 293 7.93 8.21 15.47
C ALA A 293 6.82 7.30 16.05
N GLU A 294 6.86 6.01 15.74
CA GLU A 294 5.96 5.00 16.32
C GLU A 294 6.28 4.75 17.80
N ALA A 295 7.57 4.73 18.17
CA ALA A 295 8.06 4.70 19.55
C ALA A 295 7.84 6.02 20.35
N ASN A 296 7.15 7.01 19.79
CA ASN A 296 6.91 8.34 20.38
C ASN A 296 8.21 9.11 20.73
N VAL A 297 9.30 8.87 20.01
CA VAL A 297 10.57 9.57 20.17
C VAL A 297 10.62 10.78 19.24
N ASN A 298 10.72 11.98 19.82
CA ASN A 298 10.72 13.26 19.12
C ASN A 298 12.11 13.92 19.15
N TYR A 299 12.38 14.80 18.18
CA TYR A 299 13.67 15.50 18.06
C TYR A 299 14.10 16.27 19.32
N ILE A 300 13.15 16.87 20.05
CA ILE A 300 13.43 17.57 21.31
C ILE A 300 13.94 16.60 22.40
N GLN A 301 13.34 15.41 22.51
CA GLN A 301 13.78 14.40 23.47
C GLN A 301 15.20 13.92 23.14
N LEU A 302 15.47 13.60 21.87
CA LEU A 302 16.80 13.20 21.40
C LEU A 302 17.86 14.27 21.68
N LYS A 303 17.54 15.55 21.42
CA LYS A 303 18.44 16.68 21.69
C LYS A 303 18.74 16.84 23.18
N ASN A 304 17.73 16.68 24.04
CA ASN A 304 17.90 16.78 25.48
C ASN A 304 18.76 15.62 25.99
N THR A 305 18.44 14.36 25.67
CA THR A 305 19.25 13.21 26.11
C THR A 305 20.70 13.24 25.61
N TRP A 306 20.95 13.80 24.42
CA TRP A 306 22.31 14.04 23.95
C TRP A 306 23.04 15.10 24.79
N SER A 307 22.33 16.13 25.23
CA SER A 307 22.89 17.19 26.10
C SER A 307 23.16 16.69 27.52
N ASP A 308 22.30 15.79 28.03
CA ASP A 308 22.36 15.28 29.41
C ASP A 308 23.39 14.15 29.60
N GLY A 309 23.69 13.36 28.56
CA GLY A 309 24.60 12.22 28.67
C GLY A 309 25.07 11.59 27.35
N GLN A 310 25.05 12.36 26.25
CA GLN A 310 25.61 12.00 24.94
C GLN A 310 25.21 10.59 24.46
N GLU A 311 26.19 9.82 23.98
CA GLU A 311 26.09 8.48 23.40
C GLU A 311 25.40 7.47 24.34
N ILE A 312 25.81 7.41 25.61
CA ILE A 312 25.32 6.41 26.58
C ILE A 312 23.85 6.67 26.96
N ALA A 313 23.46 7.93 27.15
CA ALA A 313 22.07 8.29 27.43
C ALA A 313 21.17 8.07 26.20
N LEU A 314 21.70 8.33 25.00
CA LEU A 314 21.02 8.09 23.73
C LEU A 314 20.78 6.59 23.49
N GLU A 315 21.81 5.75 23.63
CA GLU A 315 21.70 4.29 23.55
C GLU A 315 20.58 3.77 24.46
N LYS A 316 20.58 4.21 25.73
CA LYS A 316 19.59 3.76 26.72
C LYS A 316 18.18 4.15 26.32
N LEU A 317 17.95 5.40 25.90
CA LEU A 317 16.64 5.86 25.44
C LEU A 317 16.16 5.02 24.24
N ILE A 318 17.02 4.77 23.27
CA ILE A 318 16.69 4.01 22.07
C ILE A 318 16.35 2.56 22.43
N LYS A 319 17.22 1.88 23.20
CA LYS A 319 17.01 0.48 23.63
C LYS A 319 15.79 0.32 24.55
N GLU A 320 15.42 1.33 25.33
CA GLU A 320 14.21 1.34 26.17
C GLU A 320 12.91 1.56 25.36
N LYS A 321 12.92 2.46 24.37
CA LYS A 321 11.71 2.81 23.60
C LYS A 321 11.45 1.93 22.38
N LEU A 322 12.47 1.25 21.85
CA LEU A 322 12.40 0.46 20.62
C LEU A 322 12.49 -1.05 20.90
N ASP A 323 11.60 -1.54 21.77
CA ASP A 323 11.51 -2.94 22.23
C ASP A 323 11.37 -4.02 21.12
N LYS A 324 11.12 -3.60 19.87
CA LYS A 324 10.92 -4.46 18.69
C LYS A 324 11.84 -4.14 17.51
N ALA A 325 12.76 -3.19 17.65
CA ALA A 325 13.75 -2.93 16.59
C ALA A 325 14.79 -4.05 16.54
N THR A 326 15.31 -4.34 15.35
CA THR A 326 16.50 -5.20 15.25
C THR A 326 17.73 -4.46 15.75
N GLU A 327 18.72 -5.19 16.27
CA GLU A 327 19.98 -4.62 16.77
C GLU A 327 20.66 -3.70 15.75
N LYS A 328 20.60 -4.05 14.46
CA LYS A 328 21.11 -3.24 13.35
C LYS A 328 20.32 -1.94 13.14
N GLU A 329 19.00 -1.96 13.29
CA GLU A 329 18.20 -0.73 13.22
C GLU A 329 18.47 0.19 14.41
N ILE A 330 18.88 -0.35 15.56
CA ILE A 330 19.36 0.41 16.73
C ILE A 330 20.75 1.00 16.47
N GLU A 331 21.70 0.20 15.97
CA GLU A 331 23.05 0.65 15.55
C GLU A 331 22.95 1.78 14.50
N ASP A 332 22.23 1.54 13.40
CA ASP A 332 22.02 2.51 12.33
C ASP A 332 21.36 3.80 12.86
N LEU A 333 20.39 3.70 13.79
CA LEU A 333 19.77 4.86 14.43
C LEU A 333 20.75 5.66 15.29
N ILE A 334 21.53 5.00 16.14
CA ILE A 334 22.56 5.65 16.97
C ILE A 334 23.52 6.40 16.05
N VAL A 335 24.11 5.70 15.07
CA VAL A 335 25.06 6.28 14.11
C VAL A 335 24.50 7.51 13.42
N ILE A 336 23.24 7.49 12.95
CA ILE A 336 22.60 8.63 12.28
C ILE A 336 22.34 9.82 13.23
N ILE A 337 22.00 9.55 14.50
CA ILE A 337 21.71 10.58 15.50
C ILE A 337 22.99 11.24 16.01
N GLU A 338 24.03 10.46 16.29
CA GLU A 338 25.37 10.97 16.60
C GLU A 338 25.89 11.85 15.46
N SER A 339 25.77 11.36 14.22
CA SER A 339 26.07 12.06 12.96
C SER A 339 25.52 13.49 12.89
N HIS A 340 24.36 13.72 13.52
CA HIS A 340 23.65 14.99 13.51
C HIS A 340 24.07 15.95 14.62
N PHE A 341 24.46 15.42 15.79
CA PHE A 341 24.83 16.24 16.96
C PHE A 341 26.35 16.41 17.14
N ASP A 342 27.17 15.48 16.65
CA ASP A 342 28.62 15.60 16.51
C ASP A 342 29.04 15.33 15.04
N PRO A 343 29.14 16.40 14.21
CA PRO A 343 29.63 16.29 12.84
C PRO A 343 31.09 15.83 12.71
N THR A 344 31.89 15.82 13.80
CA THR A 344 33.31 15.44 13.76
C THR A 344 33.49 13.92 13.69
N LYS A 345 32.72 13.14 14.48
CA LYS A 345 32.57 11.68 14.31
C LYS A 345 32.23 11.34 12.85
N ASN A 346 31.36 12.15 12.25
CA ASN A 346 30.81 11.93 10.90
C ASN A 346 31.83 12.15 9.77
N ALA A 347 32.90 12.91 9.98
CA ALA A 347 33.95 13.12 8.97
C ALA A 347 34.73 11.82 8.64
N ALA A 348 34.81 10.89 9.59
CA ALA A 348 35.42 9.58 9.40
C ALA A 348 34.52 8.60 8.63
N VAL A 349 33.18 8.75 8.69
CA VAL A 349 32.21 7.90 7.98
C VAL A 349 32.08 8.32 6.50
N ASN A 350 33.22 8.56 5.86
CA ASN A 350 33.34 8.82 4.43
C ASN A 350 33.12 7.51 3.63
N ILE A 351 31.87 7.09 3.59
CA ILE A 351 31.21 6.16 2.66
C ILE A 351 32.21 5.27 1.88
N GLU A 352 32.35 4.00 2.30
CA GLU A 352 33.05 2.96 1.52
C GLU A 352 32.29 2.60 0.22
N HIS A 353 32.19 3.54 -0.70
CA HIS A 353 31.74 3.32 -2.07
C HIS A 353 32.94 3.50 -2.98
N LYS A 354 33.71 2.41 -3.09
CA LYS A 354 34.85 2.25 -4.00
C LYS A 354 34.53 2.85 -5.36
N GLN A 355 34.98 4.08 -5.60
CA GLN A 355 34.97 4.68 -6.92
C GLN A 355 35.91 3.86 -7.79
N LYS A 356 35.36 2.88 -8.53
CA LYS A 356 36.06 2.23 -9.64
C LYS A 356 36.33 3.31 -10.70
N LYS A 357 37.46 4.02 -10.55
CA LYS A 357 38.00 4.94 -11.55
C LYS A 357 38.05 4.19 -12.89
N ARG A 358 37.11 4.49 -13.79
CA ARG A 358 37.16 4.02 -15.17
C ARG A 358 38.34 4.71 -15.84
N GLY A 359 39.50 4.05 -15.83
CA GLY A 359 40.72 4.57 -16.44
C GLY A 359 40.49 4.84 -17.92
N SER A 360 40.67 6.10 -18.32
CA SER A 360 40.50 6.55 -19.70
C SER A 360 41.66 6.10 -20.56
N LYS A 361 41.58 4.89 -21.15
CA LYS A 361 42.46 4.51 -22.27
C LYS A 361 41.86 4.98 -23.59
N LYS A 362 42.59 5.86 -24.28
CA LYS A 362 42.42 6.09 -25.72
C LYS A 362 42.78 4.82 -26.49
N SER A 363 42.03 4.52 -27.53
CA SER A 363 42.54 3.84 -28.73
C SER A 363 41.75 4.34 -29.94
N GLN A 364 42.44 4.53 -31.06
CA GLN A 364 41.82 4.90 -32.34
C GLN A 364 41.66 3.66 -33.23
N ASP A 365 40.70 3.78 -34.15
CA ASP A 365 40.69 3.21 -35.50
C ASP A 365 40.38 1.72 -35.79
N LYS A 366 39.54 1.60 -36.82
CA LYS A 366 39.48 0.56 -37.88
C LYS A 366 38.89 -0.85 -37.58
N SER A 367 37.58 -0.90 -37.84
CA SER A 367 36.96 -1.63 -38.98
C SER A 367 36.17 -2.94 -38.73
N LYS A 368 35.06 -3.07 -39.50
CA LYS A 368 34.35 -4.27 -40.03
C LYS A 368 34.31 -5.55 -39.14
N SER A 369 33.16 -6.21 -38.88
CA SER A 369 31.81 -6.14 -39.50
C SER A 369 30.72 -6.88 -38.68
N LYS A 370 29.46 -6.82 -39.17
CA LYS A 370 28.32 -7.75 -38.97
C LYS A 370 27.89 -8.18 -37.54
N THR A 371 26.74 -7.62 -37.13
CA THR A 371 25.49 -8.32 -36.70
C THR A 371 25.45 -9.21 -35.44
N ILE A 372 24.25 -9.19 -34.83
CA ILE A 372 23.71 -10.05 -33.75
C ILE A 372 24.03 -9.57 -32.32
N SER A 373 23.00 -9.69 -31.48
CA SER A 373 22.93 -9.28 -30.09
C SER A 373 23.42 -10.36 -29.12
N SER A 374 24.11 -9.95 -28.07
CA SER A 374 24.03 -10.60 -26.76
C SER A 374 23.77 -9.55 -25.68
N CYS A 375 22.96 -9.91 -24.69
CA CYS A 375 22.75 -9.12 -23.48
C CYS A 375 23.47 -9.84 -22.34
N ASP A 376 24.48 -9.22 -21.75
CA ASP A 376 25.15 -9.81 -20.58
C ASP A 376 24.49 -9.36 -19.26
N ALA A 377 24.42 -10.30 -18.33
CA ALA A 377 23.82 -10.13 -17.00
C ALA A 377 24.82 -9.41 -16.04
N SER A 378 24.62 -9.23 -14.74
CA SER A 378 23.73 -9.85 -13.73
C SER A 378 23.79 -8.96 -12.45
N PRO A 379 23.20 -9.31 -11.29
CA PRO A 379 22.15 -10.29 -10.96
C PRO A 379 20.95 -9.53 -10.25
N ASP A 380 20.05 -10.02 -9.38
CA ASP A 380 19.61 -11.32 -8.83
C ASP A 380 18.22 -11.10 -8.13
N THR A 381 17.48 -12.05 -7.53
CA THR A 381 17.53 -13.53 -7.40
C THR A 381 16.08 -14.03 -7.40
N THR A 382 15.77 -15.10 -8.14
CA THR A 382 14.89 -16.25 -7.75
C THR A 382 14.54 -17.05 -9.00
N THR A 383 15.18 -18.22 -9.17
CA THR A 383 14.86 -19.19 -10.21
C THR A 383 14.88 -20.60 -9.65
N CYS A 384 13.77 -21.32 -9.78
CA CYS A 384 13.79 -22.79 -9.77
C CYS A 384 13.78 -23.23 -11.25
N SER A 385 14.71 -24.09 -11.63
CA SER A 385 14.81 -24.61 -13.00
C SER A 385 13.73 -25.67 -13.27
N PRO A 386 13.22 -25.79 -14.50
CA PRO A 386 12.40 -26.92 -14.90
C PRO A 386 13.25 -28.21 -14.99
N GLY A 387 12.63 -29.35 -14.68
CA GLY A 387 13.22 -30.67 -14.92
C GLY A 387 13.28 -31.01 -16.42
N LYS A 388 14.13 -31.98 -16.78
CA LYS A 388 14.12 -32.57 -18.12
C LYS A 388 13.03 -33.64 -18.18
N GLU A 389 12.11 -33.54 -19.14
CA GLU A 389 11.27 -34.66 -19.54
C GLU A 389 11.78 -35.25 -20.86
N ASN A 390 11.69 -36.58 -20.98
CA ASN A 390 12.19 -37.31 -22.14
C ASN A 390 11.10 -37.42 -23.21
N PHE A 391 11.47 -37.21 -24.47
CA PHE A 391 10.62 -37.53 -25.62
C PHE A 391 10.49 -39.05 -25.79
N LEU A 392 9.26 -39.56 -25.82
CA LEU A 392 8.86 -40.74 -26.59
C LEU A 392 7.50 -40.48 -27.28
N PRO A 393 7.19 -41.18 -28.38
CA PRO A 393 6.37 -40.61 -29.44
C PRO A 393 4.85 -40.72 -29.24
N ARG A 394 4.17 -39.82 -29.96
CA ARG A 394 2.72 -39.72 -30.14
C ARG A 394 2.22 -40.89 -31.00
N CYS A 395 1.29 -41.69 -30.49
CA CYS A 395 0.49 -42.57 -31.36
C CYS A 395 -0.52 -41.73 -32.14
N GLU A 396 -0.65 -42.01 -33.43
CA GLU A 396 -1.72 -41.50 -34.27
C GLU A 396 -2.96 -42.37 -34.10
N VAL A 397 -4.14 -41.76 -34.18
CA VAL A 397 -5.42 -42.45 -34.32
C VAL A 397 -6.06 -41.91 -35.58
N GLU A 398 -5.95 -42.68 -36.68
CA GLU A 398 -6.69 -42.39 -37.90
C GLU A 398 -8.19 -42.64 -37.68
N ALA A 399 -9.02 -41.91 -38.43
CA ALA A 399 -10.47 -42.04 -38.36
C ALA A 399 -11.00 -43.14 -39.29
N LYS A 400 -12.03 -43.85 -38.85
CA LYS A 400 -13.07 -44.48 -39.67
C LYS A 400 -14.35 -44.66 -38.86
#